data_AF-A0A964P8M5-F1
#
_entry.id   AF-A0A964P8M5-F1
#
_cell.length_a   1.000
_cell.length_b   1.000
_cell.length_c   1.000
_cell.angle_alpha   90.00
_cell.angle_beta   90.00
_cell.angle_gamma   90.00
#
_symmetry.space_group_name_H-M   'P 1'
#
loop_
_entity.id
_entity.type
_entity.pdbx_description
1 polymer ?
#
loop_
_entity_poly.entity_id
_entity_poly.type
_entity_poly.pdbx_seq_one_letter_code
_entity_poly.pdbx_strand_id
1 'polypeptide(L)'
;MSRRHAHIELNERYLWEITDVGSLGGTRLNGQRLESYIPAILNDGDRITFCGFELHFTFHIDAYAWPTQTYEEFLASDEFSNTPFDQP
;
A
#
# COMPACT_ATOMS: atom_id res chain seq x y z
N MET A 1 -13.22 -17.46 -15.91
CA MET A 1 -12.19 -16.67 -15.21
C MET A 1 -12.46 -15.20 -15.41
N SER A 2 -12.31 -14.37 -14.38
CA SER A 2 -12.49 -12.92 -14.53
C SER A 2 -11.28 -12.31 -15.24
N ARG A 3 -11.51 -11.32 -16.10
CA ARG A 3 -10.42 -10.54 -16.72
C ARG A 3 -9.78 -9.54 -15.75
N ARG A 4 -10.51 -9.14 -14.71
CA ARG A 4 -10.08 -8.23 -13.64
C ARG A 4 -10.37 -8.93 -12.32
N HIS A 5 -9.33 -9.20 -11.55
CA HIS A 5 -9.43 -9.95 -10.30
C HIS A 5 -9.38 -9.03 -9.08
N ALA A 6 -8.30 -8.28 -8.99
CA ALA A 6 -8.10 -7.28 -7.97
C ALA A 6 -7.42 -6.06 -8.59
N HIS A 7 -7.38 -5.00 -7.81
CA HIS A 7 -6.57 -3.82 -8.09
C HIS A 7 -5.69 -3.55 -6.86
N ILE A 8 -4.49 -3.03 -7.10
CA ILE A 8 -3.50 -2.72 -6.07
C ILE A 8 -3.19 -1.23 -6.17
N GLU A 9 -3.27 -0.53 -5.05
CA GLU A 9 -2.99 0.91 -4.98
C GLU A 9 -2.25 1.27 -3.69
N LEU A 10 -1.66 2.47 -3.67
CA LEU A 10 -1.22 3.11 -2.44
C LEU A 10 -2.38 3.89 -1.86
N ASN A 11 -2.70 3.68 -0.60
CA ASN A 11 -3.70 4.48 0.09
C ASN A 11 -3.13 5.82 0.58
N GLU A 12 -3.99 6.62 1.21
CA GLU A 12 -3.65 7.94 1.76
C GLU A 12 -2.53 7.92 2.81
N ARG A 13 -2.22 6.75 3.37
CA ARG A 13 -1.14 6.54 4.35
C ARG A 13 0.13 5.96 3.73
N TYR A 14 0.24 5.95 2.40
CA TYR A 14 1.37 5.36 1.66
C TYR A 14 1.57 3.86 1.94
N LEU A 15 0.51 3.15 2.29
CA LEU A 15 0.52 1.69 2.41
C LEU A 15 -0.06 1.08 1.16
N TRP A 16 0.57 0.01 0.66
CA TRP A 16 0.01 -0.79 -0.41
C TRP A 16 -1.22 -1.53 0.09
N GLU A 17 -2.27 -1.54 -0.71
CA GLU A 17 -3.49 -2.31 -0.46
C GLU A 17 -3.95 -3.02 -1.73
N ILE A 18 -4.65 -4.12 -1.52
CA ILE A 18 -5.26 -4.93 -2.58
C ILE A 18 -6.76 -5.08 -2.32
N THR A 19 -7.56 -4.87 -3.36
CA THR A 19 -9.02 -5.01 -3.30
C THR A 19 -9.50 -5.95 -4.41
N ASP A 20 -10.19 -7.03 -4.04
CA ASP A 20 -10.89 -7.88 -5.02
C ASP A 20 -12.07 -7.12 -5.63
N VAL A 21 -12.16 -7.06 -6.97
CA VAL A 21 -13.16 -6.26 -7.68
C VAL A 21 -14.45 -7.04 -8.01
N GLY A 22 -14.80 -8.03 -7.18
CA GLY A 22 -15.93 -8.94 -7.40
C GLY A 22 -15.59 -10.03 -8.39
N SER A 23 -14.40 -10.62 -8.26
CA SER A 23 -13.92 -11.61 -9.23
C SER A 23 -14.61 -12.96 -9.04
N LEU A 24 -14.94 -13.64 -10.15
CA LEU A 24 -15.70 -14.89 -10.10
C LEU A 24 -14.98 -16.00 -9.31
N GLY A 25 -13.64 -16.08 -9.44
CA GLY A 25 -12.82 -17.04 -8.70
C GLY A 25 -12.34 -16.53 -7.35
N GLY A 26 -12.59 -15.27 -7.03
CA GLY A 26 -12.03 -14.57 -5.87
C GLY A 26 -10.53 -14.30 -5.99
N THR A 27 -10.06 -13.57 -4.98
CA THR A 27 -8.66 -13.27 -4.72
C THR A 27 -8.30 -13.78 -3.34
N ARG A 28 -7.09 -14.32 -3.16
CA ARG A 28 -6.56 -14.73 -1.86
C ARG A 28 -5.27 -14.00 -1.56
N LEU A 29 -5.09 -13.61 -0.31
CA LEU A 29 -3.86 -13.05 0.25
C LEU A 29 -3.35 -14.04 1.31
N ASN A 30 -2.14 -14.55 1.12
CA ASN A 30 -1.51 -15.56 1.98
C ASN A 30 -2.40 -16.79 2.23
N GLY A 31 -3.18 -17.18 1.23
CA GLY A 31 -4.11 -18.31 1.29
C GLY A 31 -5.50 -17.96 1.84
N GLN A 32 -5.66 -16.82 2.50
CA GLN A 32 -6.95 -16.33 2.99
C GLN A 32 -7.72 -15.61 1.88
N ARG A 33 -9.00 -15.97 1.68
CA ARG A 33 -9.84 -15.31 0.68
C ARG A 33 -10.19 -13.89 1.13
N LEU A 34 -9.99 -12.92 0.25
CA LEU A 34 -10.43 -11.55 0.47
C LEU A 34 -11.94 -11.45 0.30
N GLU A 35 -12.57 -10.59 1.08
CA GLU A 35 -13.95 -10.17 0.83
C GLU A 35 -13.96 -9.17 -0.33
N SER A 36 -14.93 -9.31 -1.24
CA SER A 36 -14.99 -8.45 -2.43
C SER A 36 -15.27 -7.01 -2.03
N TYR A 37 -14.56 -6.08 -2.67
CA TYR A 37 -14.66 -4.64 -2.46
C TYR A 37 -14.24 -4.15 -1.06
N ILE A 38 -13.59 -5.01 -0.26
CA ILE A 38 -12.97 -4.63 1.01
C ILE A 38 -11.44 -4.60 0.83
N PRO A 39 -10.78 -3.45 1.04
CA PRO A 39 -9.33 -3.36 0.97
C PRO A 39 -8.64 -4.20 2.04
N ALA A 40 -7.54 -4.85 1.66
CA ALA A 40 -6.62 -5.51 2.58
C ALA A 40 -5.21 -4.92 2.40
N ILE A 41 -4.50 -4.70 3.50
CA ILE A 41 -3.11 -4.26 3.47
C ILE A 41 -2.25 -5.33 2.80
N LEU A 42 -1.39 -4.90 1.89
CA LEU A 42 -0.48 -5.73 1.14
C LEU A 42 0.97 -5.40 1.55
N ASN A 43 1.66 -6.36 2.15
CA ASN A 43 3.01 -6.20 2.68
C ASN A 43 4.07 -6.81 1.75
N ASP A 44 5.32 -6.44 1.98
CA ASP A 44 6.45 -7.01 1.25
C ASP A 44 6.54 -8.52 1.51
N GLY A 45 6.69 -9.30 0.45
CA GLY A 45 6.74 -10.76 0.47
C GLY A 45 5.37 -11.45 0.47
N ASP A 46 4.26 -10.71 0.44
CA ASP A 46 2.92 -11.31 0.46
C ASP A 46 2.63 -12.14 -0.80
N ARG A 47 1.91 -13.26 -0.61
CA ARG A 47 1.48 -14.14 -1.71
C ARG A 47 0.03 -13.84 -2.08
N ILE A 48 -0.19 -13.49 -3.34
CA ILE A 48 -1.52 -13.26 -3.90
C ILE A 48 -1.88 -14.44 -4.80
N THR A 49 -3.06 -15.02 -4.63
CA THR A 49 -3.55 -16.09 -5.51
C THR A 49 -4.82 -15.69 -6.24
N PHE A 50 -4.83 -15.86 -7.57
CA PHE A 50 -6.00 -15.73 -8.42
C PHE A 50 -6.25 -17.04 -9.14
N CYS A 51 -7.41 -17.69 -8.95
CA CYS A 51 -7.81 -18.83 -9.79
C CYS A 51 -6.74 -19.94 -9.96
N GLY A 52 -5.88 -20.17 -8.95
CA GLY A 52 -4.79 -21.15 -9.00
C GLY A 52 -3.43 -20.62 -9.47
N PHE A 53 -3.34 -19.35 -9.89
CA PHE A 53 -2.08 -18.66 -10.15
C PHE A 53 -1.63 -17.94 -8.88
N GLU A 54 -0.38 -18.15 -8.47
CA GLU A 54 0.23 -17.44 -7.36
C GLU A 54 1.19 -16.36 -7.88
N LEU A 55 1.08 -15.16 -7.32
CA LEU A 55 1.96 -14.03 -7.52
C LEU A 55 2.59 -13.66 -6.18
N HIS A 56 3.86 -13.30 -6.19
CA HIS A 56 4.56 -12.82 -5.00
C HIS A 56 4.72 -11.31 -5.15
N PHE A 57 4.26 -10.56 -4.15
CA PHE A 57 4.37 -9.11 -4.12
C PHE A 57 5.59 -8.74 -3.29
N THR A 58 6.62 -8.22 -3.95
CA THR A 58 7.87 -7.82 -3.30
C THR A 58 8.19 -6.38 -3.65
N PHE A 59 8.54 -5.58 -2.64
CA PHE A 59 8.97 -4.21 -2.82
C PHE A 59 9.99 -3.83 -1.74
N HIS A 60 11.00 -3.07 -2.13
CA HIS A 60 11.91 -2.45 -1.18
C HIS A 60 11.46 -1.00 -0.95
N ILE A 61 11.05 -0.68 0.27
CA ILE A 61 11.03 0.70 0.72
C ILE A 61 12.46 1.00 1.17
N ASP A 62 13.24 1.62 0.28
CA ASP A 62 14.43 2.31 0.74
C ASP A 62 13.95 3.37 1.74
N ALA A 63 14.39 3.26 3.00
CA ALA A 63 13.84 4.01 4.14
C ALA A 63 13.88 5.54 3.98
N TYR A 64 14.48 6.09 2.92
CA TYR A 64 14.59 7.52 2.66
C TYR A 64 14.64 7.83 1.15
N ALA A 65 13.47 8.01 0.52
CA ALA A 65 13.36 8.78 -0.73
C ALA A 65 12.49 10.04 -0.57
N TRP A 66 12.15 10.42 0.66
CA TRP A 66 11.97 11.83 0.97
C TRP A 66 13.38 12.44 0.98
N PRO A 67 13.69 13.47 0.18
CA PRO A 67 14.95 14.17 0.35
C PRO A 67 15.01 14.63 1.81
N THR A 68 15.92 14.07 2.60
CA THR A 68 16.16 14.51 3.98
C THR A 68 16.42 16.02 4.03
N GLN A 69 16.83 16.61 2.90
CA GLN A 69 17.00 18.03 2.70
C GLN A 69 15.71 18.85 2.88
N THR A 70 14.54 18.32 2.54
CA THR A 70 13.30 19.10 2.63
C THR A 70 12.77 19.27 4.04
N TYR A 71 13.19 18.51 5.06
CA TYR A 71 12.68 18.73 6.42
C TYR A 71 13.40 19.89 7.12
N GLU A 72 14.73 19.91 7.04
CA GLU A 72 15.53 21.02 7.57
C GLU A 72 15.36 22.29 6.74
N GLU A 73 15.23 22.21 5.41
CA GLU A 73 14.89 23.37 4.56
C GLU A 73 13.46 23.87 4.79
N PHE A 74 12.51 22.98 5.10
CA PHE A 74 11.15 23.33 5.48
C PHE A 74 11.09 23.99 6.87
N LEU A 75 11.83 23.48 7.86
CA LEU A 75 11.97 24.10 9.18
C LEU A 75 12.77 25.41 9.15
N ALA A 76 13.72 25.55 8.22
CA ALA A 76 14.50 26.77 8.01
C ALA A 76 13.77 27.82 7.15
N SER A 77 12.60 27.50 6.61
CA SER A 77 11.76 28.50 5.94
C SER A 77 11.04 29.34 7.01
N ASP A 78 11.12 30.67 6.89
CA ASP A 78 10.56 31.65 7.83
C ASP A 78 9.02 31.60 7.98
N GLU A 79 8.32 30.67 7.32
CA GLU A 79 6.86 30.61 7.25
C GLU A 79 6.18 29.81 8.37
N PHE A 80 6.90 29.01 9.16
CA PHE A 80 6.27 28.11 10.16
C PHE A 80 6.76 28.29 11.61
N SER A 81 6.97 29.54 12.03
CA SER A 81 7.42 29.84 13.40
C SER A 81 6.47 29.44 14.54
N ASN A 82 5.23 28.97 14.29
CA ASN A 82 4.32 28.58 15.37
C ASN A 82 3.25 27.56 14.94
N THR A 83 3.52 26.26 15.10
CA THR A 83 2.53 25.29 15.61
C THR A 83 3.23 23.98 15.97
N PRO A 84 2.97 23.36 17.14
CA PRO A 84 3.56 22.06 17.45
C PRO A 84 2.89 20.99 16.58
N PHE A 85 3.66 20.39 15.68
CA PHE A 85 3.32 19.06 15.19
C PHE A 85 3.57 18.09 16.33
N ASP A 86 2.50 17.58 16.96
CA ASP A 86 2.59 16.37 17.75
C ASP A 86 3.05 15.25 16.81
N GLN A 87 4.33 14.89 16.91
CA GLN A 87 4.87 13.67 16.34
C GLN A 87 4.38 12.51 17.23
N PRO A 88 4.01 11.34 16.65
CA PRO A 88 3.63 10.17 17.45
C PRO A 88 4.79 9.66 18.33
#